data_AF-A0A3D2ICF5-F1
#
_entry.id   AF-A0A3D2ICF5-F1
#
_cell.length_a   1.000
_cell.length_b   1.000
_cell.length_c   1.000
_cell.angle_alpha   90.00
_cell.angle_beta   90.00
_cell.angle_gamma   90.00
#
_symmetry.space_group_name_H-M   'P 1'
#
loop_
_entity.id
_entity.type
_entity.pdbx_description
1 polymer ?
#
loop_
_entity_poly.entity_id
_entity_poly.type
_entity_poly.pdbx_seq_one_letter_code
_entity_poly.pdbx_strand_id
1 'polypeptide(L)'
;MPKINVIRSATINSPIDSVYSKLNDFNHWASWSPWLIMEDGVTVNIAEDAKYYSWKGSRVGEGNMSITLEDGSNNIEYDLTFLKPWKSEAKVKFMLSDNNERTTV
;
A
#
# COMPACT_ATOMS: atom_id res chain seq x y z
N MET A 1 -9.02 9.30 -19.61
CA MET A 1 -8.21 10.02 -18.60
C MET A 1 -6.74 9.85 -18.97
N PRO A 2 -5.89 10.89 -18.83
CA PRO A 2 -4.46 10.76 -19.09
C PRO A 2 -3.81 9.80 -18.09
N LYS A 3 -2.82 9.03 -18.55
CA LYS A 3 -2.00 8.18 -17.68
C LYS A 3 -1.01 9.07 -16.94
N ILE A 4 -1.15 9.13 -15.62
CA ILE A 4 -0.26 9.92 -14.75
C ILE A 4 0.72 8.96 -14.07
N ASN A 5 1.98 9.35 -13.98
CA ASN A 5 2.98 8.67 -13.18
C ASN A 5 3.42 9.61 -12.04
N VAL A 6 3.38 9.10 -10.81
CA VAL A 6 3.81 9.82 -9.61
C VAL A 6 4.91 9.02 -8.94
N ILE A 7 6.05 9.67 -8.72
CA ILE A 7 7.20 9.08 -8.01
C ILE A 7 7.48 9.94 -6.78
N ARG A 8 7.68 9.27 -5.64
CA ARG A 8 8.06 9.86 -4.35
C ARG A 8 9.12 8.98 -3.72
N SER A 9 9.89 9.54 -2.80
CA SER A 9 10.84 8.76 -2.01
C SER A 9 10.97 9.31 -0.60
N ALA A 10 11.26 8.42 0.35
CA ALA A 10 11.51 8.74 1.74
C ALA A 10 12.58 7.80 2.34
N THR A 11 13.35 8.30 3.30
CA THR A 11 14.30 7.49 4.07
C THR A 11 13.71 7.19 5.45
N ILE A 12 13.61 5.91 5.78
CA ILE A 12 13.08 5.38 7.04
C ILE A 12 14.26 4.89 7.87
N ASN A 13 14.33 5.33 9.13
CA ASN A 13 15.39 4.92 10.06
C ASN A 13 15.07 3.54 10.67
N SER A 14 15.05 2.52 9.81
CA SER A 14 14.78 1.13 10.15
C SER A 14 15.42 0.20 9.08
N PRO A 15 15.85 -1.02 9.45
CA PRO A 15 16.36 -2.01 8.50
C PRO A 15 15.35 -2.40 7.41
N ILE A 16 15.86 -2.77 6.24
CA ILE A 16 15.05 -3.08 5.05
C ILE A 16 13.99 -4.16 5.32
N ASP A 17 14.33 -5.22 6.02
CA ASP A 17 13.39 -6.32 6.32
C ASP A 17 12.24 -5.86 7.24
N SER A 18 12.52 -4.91 8.14
CA SER A 18 11.48 -4.33 9.01
C SER A 18 10.53 -3.43 8.23
N VAL A 19 11.03 -2.67 7.25
CA VAL A 19 10.18 -1.86 6.38
C VAL A 19 9.40 -2.75 5.41
N TYR A 20 10.07 -3.70 4.77
CA TYR A 20 9.48 -4.63 3.82
C TYR A 20 8.31 -5.41 4.42
N SER A 21 8.49 -5.99 5.61
CA SER A 21 7.44 -6.75 6.31
C SER A 21 6.20 -5.92 6.67
N LYS A 22 6.32 -4.59 6.76
CA LYS A 22 5.18 -3.68 7.00
C LYS A 22 4.48 -3.26 5.71
N LEU A 23 5.19 -3.21 4.60
CA LEU A 23 4.63 -2.91 3.29
C LEU A 23 3.93 -4.12 2.68
N ASN A 24 4.47 -5.32 2.89
CA ASN A 24 4.00 -6.53 2.23
C ASN A 24 2.86 -7.27 2.95
N ASP A 25 2.45 -6.79 4.13
CA ASP A 25 1.38 -7.36 4.94
C ASP A 25 0.34 -6.27 5.24
N PHE A 26 -0.83 -6.39 4.62
CA PHE A 26 -1.89 -5.38 4.75
C PHE A 26 -2.48 -5.27 6.16
N ASN A 27 -2.24 -6.22 7.08
CA ASN A 27 -2.64 -6.06 8.48
C ASN A 27 -1.97 -4.86 9.15
N HIS A 28 -0.80 -4.45 8.67
CA HIS A 28 -0.06 -3.30 9.21
C HIS A 28 -0.53 -1.95 8.67
N TRP A 29 -1.27 -1.93 7.57
CA TRP A 29 -1.60 -0.70 6.84
C TRP A 29 -2.64 0.16 7.54
N ALA A 30 -3.51 -0.42 8.38
CA ALA A 30 -4.54 0.33 9.11
C ALA A 30 -3.96 1.48 9.96
N SER A 31 -2.71 1.35 10.41
CA SER A 31 -2.05 2.34 11.25
C SER A 31 -1.51 3.58 10.52
N TRP A 32 -1.32 3.52 9.21
CA TRP A 32 -0.64 4.58 8.44
C TRP A 32 -1.22 4.85 7.06
N SER A 33 -2.05 3.94 6.53
CA SER A 33 -2.67 4.10 5.22
C SER A 33 -3.45 5.41 5.18
N PRO A 34 -3.15 6.31 4.21
CA PRO A 34 -3.79 7.61 4.14
C PRO A 34 -5.31 7.48 4.05
N TRP A 35 -5.83 6.42 3.41
CA TRP A 35 -7.26 6.17 3.29
C TRP A 35 -7.91 5.79 4.62
N LEU A 36 -7.20 5.06 5.49
CA LEU A 36 -7.78 4.52 6.71
C LEU A 36 -7.70 5.49 7.89
N ILE A 37 -6.66 6.31 7.94
CA ILE A 37 -6.51 7.33 8.99
C ILE A 37 -7.36 8.59 8.72
N MET A 38 -7.90 8.75 7.50
CA MET A 38 -8.70 9.92 7.11
C MET A 38 -10.16 9.88 7.57
N GLU A 39 -10.68 8.70 7.88
CA GLU A 39 -12.09 8.49 8.23
C GLU A 39 -12.19 7.38 9.28
N ASP A 40 -12.79 7.70 10.42
CA ASP A 40 -13.10 6.70 11.44
C ASP A 40 -14.24 5.79 10.98
N GLY A 41 -14.19 4.51 11.35
CA GLY A 41 -15.26 3.54 11.06
C GLY A 41 -15.25 2.98 9.64
N VAL A 42 -14.18 3.19 8.86
CA VAL A 42 -14.00 2.53 7.56
C VAL A 42 -14.01 1.02 7.75
N THR A 43 -14.88 0.33 6.99
CA THR A 43 -14.91 -1.13 6.99
C THR A 43 -13.74 -1.63 6.17
N VAL A 44 -12.92 -2.49 6.77
CA VAL A 44 -11.73 -3.09 6.17
C VAL A 44 -11.84 -4.60 6.21
N ASN A 45 -11.65 -5.25 5.06
CA ASN A 45 -11.52 -6.70 4.98
C ASN A 45 -10.16 -7.05 4.39
N ILE A 46 -9.39 -7.87 5.10
CA ILE A 46 -8.08 -8.35 4.69
C ILE A 46 -8.18 -9.87 4.52
N ALA A 47 -7.63 -10.39 3.42
CA ALA A 47 -7.59 -11.83 3.20
C ALA A 47 -6.64 -12.52 4.19
N GLU A 48 -6.79 -13.83 4.39
CA GLU A 48 -5.98 -14.60 5.36
C GLU A 48 -4.48 -14.53 5.08
N ASP A 49 -4.08 -14.42 3.81
CA ASP A 49 -2.69 -14.27 3.38
C ASP A 49 -2.13 -12.85 3.54
N ALA A 50 -2.99 -11.89 3.93
CA ALA A 50 -2.71 -10.47 4.03
C ALA A 50 -2.25 -9.79 2.72
N LYS A 51 -2.47 -10.43 1.57
CA LYS A 51 -2.07 -9.93 0.24
C LYS A 51 -3.21 -9.26 -0.52
N TYR A 52 -4.43 -9.36 0.00
CA TYR A 52 -5.59 -8.65 -0.50
C TYR A 52 -6.26 -7.84 0.60
N TYR A 53 -6.67 -6.62 0.27
CA TYR A 53 -7.35 -5.71 1.18
C TYR A 53 -8.45 -4.96 0.43
N SER A 54 -9.63 -4.83 1.03
CA SER A 54 -10.72 -4.00 0.54
C SER A 54 -11.20 -3.03 1.60
N TRP A 55 -11.67 -1.87 1.17
CA TRP A 55 -12.21 -0.86 2.07
C TRP A 55 -13.54 -0.30 1.59
N LYS A 56 -14.32 0.17 2.56
CA LYS A 56 -15.55 0.90 2.35
C LYS A 56 -15.72 1.97 3.41
N GLY A 57 -15.65 3.22 2.96
CA GLY A 57 -15.92 4.43 3.75
C GLY A 57 -16.88 5.35 3.04
N SER A 58 -17.48 6.26 3.79
CA SER A 58 -18.37 7.30 3.29
C SER A 58 -17.62 8.43 2.58
N ARG A 59 -16.42 8.78 3.07
CA ARG A 59 -15.57 9.86 2.55
C ARG A 59 -14.43 9.33 1.70
N VAL A 60 -13.83 8.20 2.10
CA VAL A 60 -12.70 7.59 1.39
C VAL A 60 -13.12 6.63 0.28
N GLY A 61 -14.43 6.47 0.07
CA GLY A 61 -15.02 5.69 -1.00
C GLY A 61 -14.86 4.19 -0.80
N GLU A 62 -14.94 3.46 -1.91
CA GLU A 62 -14.80 2.00 -1.93
C GLU A 62 -13.70 1.60 -2.91
N GLY A 63 -12.91 0.60 -2.55
CA GLY A 63 -11.88 0.06 -3.41
C GLY A 63 -11.20 -1.18 -2.83
N ASN A 64 -10.19 -1.66 -3.54
CA ASN A 64 -9.36 -2.78 -3.11
C ASN A 64 -7.92 -2.66 -3.61
N MET A 65 -7.04 -3.40 -2.95
CA MET A 65 -5.65 -3.61 -3.34
C MET A 65 -5.30 -5.08 -3.31
N SER A 66 -4.45 -5.51 -4.23
CA SER A 66 -3.89 -6.87 -4.25
C SER A 66 -2.40 -6.80 -4.56
N ILE A 67 -1.57 -7.39 -3.70
CA ILE A 67 -0.16 -7.58 -3.99
C ILE A 67 -0.04 -8.57 -5.15
N THR A 68 0.76 -8.22 -6.15
CA THR A 68 0.94 -8.98 -7.40
C THR A 68 2.35 -9.50 -7.57
N LEU A 69 3.33 -8.88 -6.91
CA LEU A 69 4.71 -9.35 -6.89
C LEU A 69 5.38 -9.02 -5.55
N GLU A 70 6.09 -10.01 -5.03
CA GLU A 70 6.97 -9.90 -3.87
C GLU A 70 8.29 -10.59 -4.23
N ASP A 71 9.19 -9.82 -4.85
CA ASP A 71 10.48 -10.35 -5.33
C ASP A 71 11.59 -9.76 -4.50
N GLY A 72 12.07 -10.53 -3.52
CA GLY A 72 13.08 -10.11 -2.56
C GLY A 72 12.63 -8.97 -1.62
N SER A 73 13.44 -8.65 -0.61
CA SER A 73 13.17 -7.55 0.34
C SER A 73 13.20 -6.15 -0.29
N ASN A 74 13.41 -6.03 -1.62
CA ASN A 74 13.66 -4.76 -2.32
C ASN A 74 12.56 -4.34 -3.29
N ASN A 75 11.58 -5.19 -3.60
CA ASN A 75 10.52 -4.85 -4.55
C ASN A 75 9.15 -5.43 -4.13
N ILE A 76 8.13 -4.57 -4.13
CA ILE A 76 6.73 -4.97 -3.94
C ILE A 76 5.90 -4.28 -5.01
N GLU A 77 5.08 -5.05 -5.73
CA GLU A 77 4.11 -4.51 -6.69
C GLU A 77 2.69 -4.89 -6.26
N TYR A 78 1.75 -3.97 -6.45
CA TYR A 78 0.35 -4.21 -6.18
C TYR A 78 -0.57 -3.45 -7.13
N ASP A 79 -1.75 -4.01 -7.30
CA ASP A 79 -2.84 -3.41 -8.06
C ASP A 79 -3.73 -2.64 -7.10
N LEU A 80 -4.09 -1.40 -7.46
CA LEU A 80 -5.00 -0.54 -6.72
C LEU A 80 -6.22 -0.25 -7.58
N THR A 81 -7.40 -0.57 -7.07
CA THR A 81 -8.68 -0.34 -7.76
C THR A 81 -9.59 0.51 -6.89
N PHE A 82 -9.98 1.68 -7.40
CA PHE A 82 -11.08 2.48 -6.87
C PHE A 82 -12.39 2.06 -7.56
N LEU A 83 -13.44 1.82 -6.76
CA LEU A 83 -14.75 1.36 -7.23
C LEU A 83 -15.82 2.46 -7.15
N LYS A 84 -15.85 3.19 -6.03
CA LYS A 84 -16.80 4.29 -5.80
C LYS A 84 -16.13 5.47 -5.11
N PRO A 85 -16.60 6.70 -5.36
CA PRO A 85 -17.66 7.07 -6.31
C PRO A 85 -17.19 7.08 -7.78
N TRP A 86 -15.87 7.12 -8.01
CA TRP A 86 -15.28 7.10 -9.36
C TRP A 86 -14.38 5.90 -9.54
N LYS A 87 -14.54 5.20 -10.66
CA LYS A 87 -13.72 4.05 -11.01
C LYS A 87 -12.34 4.50 -11.50
N SER A 88 -11.29 3.90 -10.97
CA SER A 88 -9.92 4.14 -11.40
C SER A 88 -9.04 2.96 -11.02
N GLU A 89 -7.98 2.74 -11.79
CA GLU A 89 -7.02 1.66 -11.56
C GLU A 89 -5.61 2.21 -11.63
N ALA A 90 -4.73 1.71 -10.77
CA ALA A 90 -3.32 2.04 -10.76
C ALA A 90 -2.48 0.80 -10.49
N LYS A 91 -1.32 0.73 -11.17
CA LYS A 91 -0.24 -0.19 -10.83
C LYS A 91 0.73 0.55 -9.93
N VAL A 92 1.01 0.01 -8.76
CA VAL A 92 1.89 0.64 -7.77
C VAL A 92 3.08 -0.25 -7.48
N LYS A 93 4.24 0.36 -7.28
CA LYS A 93 5.52 -0.29 -7.01
C LYS A 93 6.24 0.41 -5.87
N PHE A 94 6.67 -0.35 -4.87
CA PHE A 94 7.64 0.08 -3.87
C PHE A 94 9.01 -0.50 -4.21
N MET A 95 10.04 0.35 -4.23
CA MET A 95 11.43 -0.07 -4.42
C MET A 95 12.20 0.28 -3.17
N LEU A 96 12.71 -0.73 -2.47
CA LEU A 96 13.45 -0.54 -1.22
C LEU A 96 14.95 -0.69 -1.49
N SER A 97 15.74 0.16 -0.84
CA SER A 97 17.20 0.10 -0.88
C SER A 97 17.76 0.28 0.52
N ASP A 98 18.68 -0.62 0.90
CA ASP A 98 19.38 -0.53 2.18
C ASP A 98 20.45 0.57 2.12
N ASN A 99 20.56 1.31 3.21
CA ASN A 99 21.48 2.42 3.40
C ASN A 99 21.93 2.44 4.87
N ASN A 100 22.80 1.50 5.23
CA ASN A 100 23.43 1.40 6.55
C ASN A 100 22.43 1.50 7.71
N GLU A 101 21.58 0.48 7.87
CA GLU A 101 20.49 0.39 8.87
C GLU A 101 19.30 1.33 8.64
N ARG A 102 19.30 2.06 7.53
CA ARG A 102 18.16 2.84 7.05
C ARG A 102 17.68 2.30 5.72
N THR A 103 16.40 2.49 5.44
CA THR A 103 15.81 2.05 4.18
C THR A 103 15.32 3.25 3.40
N THR A 104 15.70 3.36 2.14
CA THR A 104 15.07 4.32 1.23
C THR A 104 14.01 3.59 0.42
N VAL A 105 12.79 4.11 0.43
CA VAL A 105 11.61 3.63 -0.31
C VAL A 105 11.22 4.68 -1.36
#